data_AF-A0A661K6Q8-F1
#
_entry.id   AF-A0A661K6Q8-F1
#
_cell.length_a   1.000
_cell.length_b   1.000
_cell.length_c   1.000
_cell.angle_alpha   90.00
_cell.angle_beta   90.00
_cell.angle_gamma   90.00
#
_symmetry.space_group_name_H-M   'P 1'
#
loop_
_entity.id
_entity.type
_entity.pdbx_description
1 polymer ?
#
loop_
_entity_poly.entity_id
_entity_poly.type
_entity_poly.pdbx_seq_one_letter_code
_entity_poly.pdbx_strand_id
1 'polypeptide(L)'
;MLNKANRHKERKVKRVLTIAGSDSGGGAGIQADLKTITLLGCYGMSVLTALTAQNTCGVEAIYSISPDFVEKQLDTVLSDIGADAAKTGMLDNPDIVKAVAKKIRKYKILNLIVDPVMVAKSGHRLLRPEAEESLINELIPLALIVTPNLPEAEVITGEKVESVDQMEKAAQTIHKLGCKLVLVKGGHLSGDTLVDVLFDGSDIYHFESKRHKTQNTHGTGCTYSAAIATFVAQGENVVDAITKAKKFIDQAILFSLSIGKGKGPTNPYRVVARDWERYKVIESLKSAVTILKNAGPVTHIFPEVQSNLAYSLPMPLNHDDVAAFPGRFVRLGKEFTVVKDPEFGASSHMANVILTGTKFKPEMRSVMNIRYNEYTVRKCLELGFTVAKFDRKDEPESIKEKEGSTLSWGVAEAIKHSNTFPDIIYDIGEVGKEPMIRVLGTTPENVVNKVIQIAKATLQSLPGSS
;
A
#
# COMPACT_ATOMS: atom_id res chain seq x y z
N MET A 1 -12.98 21.17 30.32
CA MET A 1 -13.08 19.80 30.85
C MET A 1 -13.87 18.96 29.86
N LEU A 2 -13.20 18.11 29.07
CA LEU A 2 -13.88 17.17 28.17
C LEU A 2 -14.62 16.14 29.03
N ASN A 3 -15.94 16.06 28.86
CA ASN A 3 -16.88 15.31 29.68
C ASN A 3 -16.51 13.81 29.71
N LYS A 4 -16.06 13.29 30.86
CA LYS A 4 -15.68 11.87 31.05
C LYS A 4 -16.78 10.89 30.62
N ALA A 5 -18.06 11.31 30.70
CA ALA A 5 -19.21 10.52 30.30
C ALA A 5 -19.28 10.20 28.79
N ASN A 6 -18.67 11.03 27.93
CA ASN A 6 -18.64 10.80 26.47
C ASN A 6 -17.44 9.95 26.00
N ARG A 7 -16.44 9.69 26.86
CA ARG A 7 -15.36 8.75 26.52
C ARG A 7 -15.85 7.31 26.43
N HIS A 8 -16.86 6.92 27.20
CA HIS A 8 -17.35 5.53 27.20
C HIS A 8 -18.33 5.17 26.07
N LYS A 9 -18.65 6.11 25.16
CA LYS A 9 -19.17 5.78 23.82
C LYS A 9 -18.03 5.58 22.80
N GLU A 10 -16.78 5.48 23.25
CA GLU A 10 -15.68 4.93 22.46
C GLU A 10 -16.12 3.58 21.89
N ARG A 11 -16.01 3.42 20.56
CA ARG A 11 -16.13 2.11 19.90
C ARG A 11 -15.26 1.14 20.69
N LYS A 12 -15.89 0.18 21.38
CA LYS A 12 -15.17 -0.85 22.15
C LYS A 12 -14.12 -1.47 21.22
N VAL A 13 -12.85 -1.28 21.55
CA VAL A 13 -11.73 -1.77 20.73
C VAL A 13 -11.90 -3.27 20.56
N LYS A 14 -11.90 -3.73 19.31
CA LYS A 14 -12.07 -5.13 18.98
C LYS A 14 -10.79 -5.88 19.28
N ARG A 15 -10.93 -7.08 19.84
CA ARG A 15 -9.83 -7.91 20.35
C ARG A 15 -9.60 -9.06 19.38
N VAL A 16 -8.40 -9.17 18.83
CA VAL A 16 -8.05 -10.23 17.88
C VAL A 16 -6.90 -11.04 18.44
N LEU A 17 -7.11 -12.35 18.57
CA LEU A 17 -6.11 -13.29 19.07
C LEU A 17 -5.40 -13.99 17.91
N THR A 18 -4.08 -13.90 17.81
CA THR A 18 -3.28 -14.82 16.97
C THR A 18 -2.76 -16.01 17.78
N ILE A 19 -2.82 -17.20 17.21
CA ILE A 19 -2.30 -18.45 17.77
C ILE A 19 -1.31 -19.01 16.74
N ALA A 20 -0.03 -18.69 16.89
CA ALA A 20 0.98 -18.97 15.87
C ALA A 20 2.40 -19.04 16.43
N GLY A 21 3.33 -19.49 15.58
CA GLY A 21 4.76 -19.43 15.86
C GLY A 21 5.32 -18.00 15.82
N SER A 22 6.41 -17.78 16.55
CA SER A 22 7.19 -16.55 16.54
C SER A 22 8.30 -16.60 15.50
N ASP A 23 8.26 -15.69 14.52
CA ASP A 23 9.34 -15.46 13.55
C ASP A 23 10.31 -14.41 14.09
N SER A 24 11.54 -14.82 14.42
CA SER A 24 12.58 -13.89 14.92
C SER A 24 12.94 -12.77 13.93
N GLY A 25 12.77 -12.99 12.62
CA GLY A 25 12.97 -11.98 11.59
C GLY A 25 11.84 -10.94 11.53
N GLY A 26 10.72 -11.21 12.19
CA GLY A 26 9.58 -10.31 12.32
C GLY A 26 8.78 -10.07 11.04
N GLY A 27 8.99 -10.90 10.01
CA GLY A 27 8.33 -10.77 8.71
C GLY A 27 7.06 -11.59 8.59
N ALA A 28 6.91 -12.67 9.37
CA ALA A 28 5.76 -13.56 9.44
C ALA A 28 5.37 -13.85 10.90
N GLY A 29 4.64 -14.94 11.14
CA GLY A 29 4.27 -15.41 12.48
C GLY A 29 3.45 -14.39 13.26
N ILE A 30 3.50 -14.49 14.60
CA ILE A 30 2.79 -13.55 15.48
C ILE A 30 3.23 -12.09 15.26
N GLN A 31 4.47 -11.85 14.79
CA GLN A 31 4.98 -10.51 14.55
C GLN A 31 4.23 -9.84 13.40
N ALA A 32 4.04 -10.54 12.27
CA ALA A 32 3.24 -10.03 11.16
C ALA A 32 1.78 -9.84 11.56
N ASP A 33 1.24 -10.78 12.36
CA ASP A 33 -0.14 -10.75 12.81
C ASP A 33 -0.40 -9.53 13.71
N LEU A 34 0.39 -9.35 14.76
CA LEU A 34 0.23 -8.23 15.70
C LEU A 34 0.44 -6.86 15.02
N LYS A 35 1.41 -6.75 14.10
CA LYS A 35 1.59 -5.54 13.28
C LYS A 35 0.33 -5.23 12.48
N THR A 36 -0.20 -6.24 11.80
CA THR A 36 -1.39 -6.09 10.94
C THR A 36 -2.62 -5.71 11.75
N ILE A 37 -2.89 -6.44 12.84
CA ILE A 37 -4.03 -6.19 13.73
C ILE A 37 -4.00 -4.77 14.29
N THR A 38 -2.84 -4.34 14.79
CA THR A 38 -2.65 -3.02 15.39
C THR A 38 -2.83 -1.92 14.35
N LEU A 39 -2.23 -2.07 13.17
CA LEU A 39 -2.31 -1.08 12.09
C LEU A 39 -3.74 -0.92 11.55
N LEU A 40 -4.54 -1.97 11.58
CA LEU A 40 -5.95 -1.96 11.19
C LEU A 40 -6.90 -1.53 12.32
N GLY A 41 -6.38 -1.13 13.48
CA GLY A 41 -7.15 -0.48 14.55
C GLY A 41 -7.79 -1.42 15.57
N CYS A 42 -7.33 -2.67 15.66
CA CYS A 42 -7.77 -3.63 16.68
C CYS A 42 -6.68 -3.89 17.72
N TYR A 43 -7.07 -4.40 18.89
CA TYR A 43 -6.14 -4.84 19.93
C TYR A 43 -5.67 -6.26 19.64
N GLY A 44 -4.37 -6.41 19.34
CA GLY A 44 -3.75 -7.71 19.07
C GLY A 44 -3.27 -8.41 20.33
N MET A 45 -3.60 -9.69 20.45
CA MET A 45 -3.09 -10.59 21.48
C MET A 45 -2.45 -11.80 20.80
N SER A 46 -1.56 -12.50 21.50
CA SER A 46 -0.90 -13.69 20.96
C SER A 46 -0.86 -14.86 21.94
N VAL A 47 -0.92 -16.06 21.38
CA VAL A 47 -0.53 -17.33 22.01
C VAL A 47 0.55 -17.95 21.14
N LEU A 48 1.70 -18.24 21.74
CA LEU A 48 2.85 -18.78 21.03
C LEU A 48 2.78 -20.31 21.01
N THR A 49 2.91 -20.89 19.82
CA THR A 49 2.95 -22.35 19.59
C THR A 49 4.37 -22.87 19.35
N ALA A 50 5.24 -22.05 18.78
CA ALA A 50 6.64 -22.36 18.56
C ALA A 50 7.47 -21.07 18.51
N LEU A 51 8.77 -21.20 18.73
CA LEU A 51 9.77 -20.17 18.45
C LEU A 51 10.60 -20.64 17.25
N THR A 52 10.81 -19.78 16.25
CA THR A 52 11.70 -20.08 15.14
C THR A 52 12.94 -19.17 15.21
N ALA A 53 14.12 -19.78 15.07
CA ALA A 53 15.32 -19.06 14.67
C ALA A 53 15.23 -18.89 13.14
N GLN A 54 14.64 -17.79 12.72
CA GLN A 54 14.24 -17.52 11.34
C GLN A 54 14.70 -16.14 10.89
N ASN A 55 15.13 -16.06 9.64
CA ASN A 55 15.51 -14.83 8.97
C ASN A 55 15.01 -14.85 7.51
N THR A 56 15.41 -13.88 6.70
CA THR A 56 14.97 -13.76 5.29
C THR A 56 15.47 -14.89 4.39
N CYS A 57 16.48 -15.63 4.83
CA CYS A 57 17.08 -16.73 4.07
C CYS A 57 16.44 -18.09 4.39
N GLY A 58 15.81 -18.23 5.56
CA GLY A 58 15.13 -19.47 5.93
C GLY A 58 14.94 -19.64 7.43
N VAL A 59 14.65 -20.87 7.82
CA VAL A 59 14.47 -21.32 9.20
C VAL A 59 15.66 -22.20 9.56
N GLU A 60 16.36 -21.86 10.64
CA GLU A 60 17.55 -22.57 11.13
C GLU A 60 17.19 -23.54 12.26
N ALA A 61 16.24 -23.17 13.11
CA ALA A 61 15.77 -24.03 14.21
C ALA A 61 14.32 -23.71 14.58
N ILE A 62 13.63 -24.72 15.14
CA ILE A 62 12.28 -24.61 15.68
C ILE A 62 12.31 -25.15 17.11
N TYR A 63 11.86 -24.34 18.06
CA TYR A 63 11.61 -24.74 19.43
C TYR A 63 10.11 -24.81 19.67
N SER A 64 9.60 -26.02 19.89
CA SER A 64 8.17 -26.24 20.12
C SER A 64 7.78 -25.88 21.55
N ILE A 65 6.68 -25.14 21.71
CA ILE A 65 6.11 -24.86 23.02
C ILE A 65 5.26 -26.05 23.47
N SER A 66 5.34 -26.43 24.76
CA SER A 66 4.56 -27.56 25.25
C SER A 66 3.05 -27.31 25.11
N PRO A 67 2.24 -28.33 24.73
CA PRO A 67 0.79 -28.20 24.61
C PRO A 67 0.12 -27.65 25.88
N ASP A 68 0.58 -28.08 27.06
CA ASP A 68 0.08 -27.58 28.35
C ASP A 68 0.31 -26.07 28.53
N PHE A 69 1.44 -25.56 28.06
CA PHE A 69 1.73 -24.13 28.13
C PHE A 69 0.95 -23.34 27.07
N VAL A 70 0.71 -23.92 25.89
CA VAL A 70 -0.21 -23.34 24.88
C VAL A 70 -1.63 -23.24 25.46
N GLU A 71 -2.13 -24.31 26.09
CA GLU A 71 -3.42 -24.32 26.78
C GLU A 71 -3.49 -23.25 27.88
N LYS A 72 -2.42 -23.11 28.68
CA LYS A 72 -2.35 -22.13 29.77
C LYS A 72 -2.36 -20.70 29.25
N GLN A 73 -1.64 -20.40 28.16
CA GLN A 73 -1.70 -19.08 27.51
C GLN A 73 -3.11 -18.78 27.01
N LEU A 74 -3.76 -19.74 26.33
CA LEU A 74 -5.14 -19.60 25.83
C LEU A 74 -6.12 -19.36 26.97
N ASP A 75 -6.04 -20.15 28.05
CA ASP A 75 -6.90 -19.96 29.21
C ASP A 75 -6.67 -18.58 29.86
N THR A 76 -5.42 -18.14 29.99
CA THR A 76 -5.08 -16.85 30.59
C THR A 76 -5.66 -15.68 29.78
N VAL A 77 -5.47 -15.68 28.45
CA VAL A 77 -5.93 -14.59 27.59
C VAL A 77 -7.46 -14.61 27.42
N LEU A 78 -8.06 -15.78 27.19
CA LEU A 78 -9.48 -15.86 26.85
C LEU A 78 -10.41 -15.73 28.06
N SER A 79 -9.95 -16.09 29.27
CA SER A 79 -10.76 -15.94 30.48
C SER A 79 -10.82 -14.51 31.01
N ASP A 80 -9.79 -13.70 30.75
CA ASP A 80 -9.73 -12.29 31.17
C ASP A 80 -10.13 -11.34 30.03
N ILE A 81 -9.32 -11.32 28.96
CA ILE A 81 -9.48 -10.36 27.87
C ILE A 81 -10.57 -10.80 26.90
N GLY A 82 -10.67 -12.10 26.61
CA GLY A 82 -11.53 -12.66 25.56
C GLY A 82 -11.09 -12.30 24.15
N ALA A 83 -11.84 -12.73 23.13
CA ALA A 83 -11.53 -12.44 21.72
C ALA A 83 -12.81 -12.24 20.90
N ASP A 84 -12.82 -11.22 20.04
CA ASP A 84 -13.89 -10.97 19.07
C ASP A 84 -13.63 -11.74 17.74
N ALA A 85 -12.37 -12.04 17.45
CA ALA A 85 -11.94 -13.01 16.45
C ALA A 85 -10.62 -13.66 16.86
N ALA A 86 -10.35 -14.87 16.34
CA ALA A 86 -9.05 -15.50 16.47
C ALA A 86 -8.53 -15.98 15.11
N LYS A 87 -7.22 -16.05 14.98
CA LYS A 87 -6.54 -16.55 13.80
C LYS A 87 -5.48 -17.57 14.20
N THR A 88 -5.45 -18.72 13.54
CA THR A 88 -4.34 -19.68 13.70
C THR A 88 -3.33 -19.53 12.58
N GLY A 89 -2.04 -19.68 12.90
CA GLY A 89 -0.95 -19.77 11.93
C GLY A 89 -0.22 -21.11 12.05
N MET A 90 1.12 -21.08 12.11
CA MET A 90 1.93 -22.28 12.36
C MET A 90 1.60 -22.92 13.71
N LEU A 91 1.27 -24.22 13.71
CA LEU A 91 0.94 -24.99 14.92
C LEU A 91 1.96 -26.09 15.26
N ASP A 92 2.98 -26.31 14.42
CA ASP A 92 4.06 -27.31 14.57
C ASP A 92 3.62 -28.79 14.58
N ASN A 93 2.88 -29.23 15.60
CA ASN A 93 2.65 -30.66 15.87
C ASN A 93 1.19 -30.99 16.27
N PRO A 94 0.80 -32.30 16.26
CA PRO A 94 -0.58 -32.73 16.48
C PRO A 94 -1.14 -32.35 17.85
N ASP A 95 -0.30 -32.40 18.89
CA ASP A 95 -0.74 -32.15 20.27
C ASP A 95 -1.08 -30.67 20.49
N ILE A 96 -0.32 -29.77 19.87
CA ILE A 96 -0.65 -28.34 19.84
C ILE A 96 -1.95 -28.12 19.07
N VAL A 97 -2.15 -28.76 17.91
CA VAL A 97 -3.41 -28.64 17.15
C VAL A 97 -4.61 -29.05 18.00
N LYS A 98 -4.52 -30.20 18.68
CA LYS A 98 -5.57 -30.70 19.57
C LYS A 98 -5.82 -29.77 20.76
N ALA A 99 -4.76 -29.26 21.39
CA ALA A 99 -4.84 -28.30 22.47
C ALA A 99 -5.56 -27.01 22.03
N VAL A 100 -5.21 -26.47 20.86
CA VAL A 100 -5.85 -25.28 20.30
C VAL A 100 -7.32 -25.56 20.00
N ALA A 101 -7.65 -26.63 19.27
CA ALA A 101 -9.03 -26.99 18.93
C ALA A 101 -9.91 -27.16 20.20
N LYS A 102 -9.38 -27.83 21.23
CA LYS A 102 -10.04 -27.99 22.54
C LYS A 102 -10.38 -26.64 23.17
N LYS A 103 -9.45 -25.67 23.19
CA LYS A 103 -9.70 -24.35 23.78
C LYS A 103 -10.63 -23.49 22.94
N ILE A 104 -10.52 -23.54 21.61
CA ILE A 104 -11.47 -22.87 20.71
C ILE A 104 -12.90 -23.32 21.00
N ARG A 105 -13.14 -24.64 21.16
CA ARG A 105 -14.45 -25.18 21.55
C ARG A 105 -14.88 -24.69 22.94
N LYS A 106 -13.99 -24.80 23.94
CA LYS A 106 -14.25 -24.38 25.33
C LYS A 106 -14.71 -22.92 25.42
N TYR A 107 -14.02 -22.02 24.72
CA TYR A 107 -14.32 -20.58 24.74
C TYR A 107 -15.30 -20.12 23.64
N LYS A 108 -15.79 -21.05 22.81
CA LYS A 108 -16.79 -20.80 21.76
C LYS A 108 -16.38 -19.67 20.81
N ILE A 109 -15.14 -19.70 20.33
CA ILE A 109 -14.64 -18.70 19.38
C ILE A 109 -15.25 -18.96 18.00
N LEU A 110 -16.27 -18.17 17.64
CA LEU A 110 -17.00 -18.35 16.38
C LEU A 110 -16.27 -17.74 15.18
N ASN A 111 -15.64 -16.59 15.36
CA ASN A 111 -14.90 -15.90 14.30
C ASN A 111 -13.46 -16.41 14.22
N LEU A 112 -13.31 -17.68 13.84
CA LEU A 112 -12.02 -18.34 13.70
C LEU A 112 -11.55 -18.36 12.24
N ILE A 113 -10.39 -17.74 12.00
CA ILE A 113 -9.69 -17.73 10.72
C ILE A 113 -8.55 -18.76 10.81
N VAL A 114 -8.62 -19.83 10.02
CA VAL A 114 -7.57 -20.86 9.99
C VAL A 114 -6.68 -20.65 8.78
N ASP A 115 -5.44 -20.21 8.99
CA ASP A 115 -4.39 -20.21 7.97
C ASP A 115 -3.61 -21.54 8.11
N PRO A 116 -3.81 -22.53 7.22
CA PRO A 116 -3.27 -23.88 7.38
C PRO A 116 -1.80 -23.91 6.97
N VAL A 117 -0.94 -23.21 7.71
CA VAL A 117 0.48 -23.05 7.40
C VAL A 117 1.21 -24.38 7.53
N MET A 118 1.52 -25.00 6.38
CA MET A 118 2.24 -26.29 6.33
C MET A 118 3.72 -26.13 6.00
N VAL A 119 4.07 -25.17 5.15
CA VAL A 119 5.44 -24.98 4.63
C VAL A 119 5.82 -23.50 4.64
N ALA A 120 7.05 -23.20 5.05
CA ALA A 120 7.62 -21.86 5.02
C ALA A 120 7.85 -21.39 3.57
N LYS A 121 7.94 -20.07 3.37
CA LYS A 121 8.33 -19.51 2.06
C LYS A 121 9.72 -19.92 1.57
N SER A 122 10.57 -20.41 2.47
CA SER A 122 11.89 -21.00 2.17
C SER A 122 11.82 -22.48 1.80
N GLY A 123 10.64 -23.11 1.84
CA GLY A 123 10.44 -24.53 1.57
C GLY A 123 10.59 -25.45 2.80
N HIS A 124 10.95 -24.91 3.97
CA HIS A 124 11.05 -25.70 5.20
C HIS A 124 9.66 -26.09 5.71
N ARG A 125 9.42 -27.37 6.04
CA ARG A 125 8.13 -27.80 6.62
C ARG A 125 7.96 -27.19 8.01
N LEU A 126 6.81 -26.56 8.23
CA LEU A 126 6.43 -25.90 9.49
C LEU A 126 5.34 -26.68 10.25
N LEU A 127 4.65 -27.58 9.55
CA LEU A 127 3.75 -28.56 10.13
C LEU A 127 4.32 -29.95 9.86
N ARG A 128 4.38 -30.77 10.92
CA ARG A 128 4.81 -32.17 10.76
C ARG A 128 3.72 -32.97 10.02
N PRO A 129 4.08 -33.96 9.19
CA PRO A 129 3.09 -34.75 8.43
C PRO A 129 1.97 -35.31 9.30
N GLU A 130 2.30 -35.76 10.51
CA GLU A 130 1.35 -36.35 11.46
C GLU A 130 0.34 -35.31 11.99
N ALA A 131 0.64 -34.03 11.87
CA ALA A 131 -0.22 -32.94 12.32
C ALA A 131 -1.21 -32.47 11.25
N GLU A 132 -1.01 -32.86 9.98
CA GLU A 132 -1.93 -32.53 8.87
C GLU A 132 -3.31 -33.15 9.12
N GLU A 133 -3.38 -34.42 9.52
CA GLU A 133 -4.64 -35.09 9.85
C GLU A 133 -5.34 -34.44 11.06
N SER A 134 -4.58 -34.07 12.09
CA SER A 134 -5.15 -33.37 13.25
C SER A 134 -5.70 -31.99 12.87
N LEU A 135 -5.03 -31.25 11.97
CA LEU A 135 -5.53 -29.97 11.48
C LEU A 135 -6.86 -30.13 10.74
N ILE A 136 -6.93 -31.13 9.85
CA ILE A 136 -8.10 -31.43 9.03
C ILE A 136 -9.29 -31.89 9.87
N ASN A 137 -9.06 -32.80 10.81
CA ASN A 137 -10.15 -33.44 11.55
C ASN A 137 -10.60 -32.64 12.79
N GLU A 138 -9.71 -31.87 13.42
CA GLU A 138 -10.02 -31.21 14.69
C GLU A 138 -10.26 -29.71 14.56
N LEU A 139 -9.50 -29.01 13.71
CA LEU A 139 -9.48 -27.55 13.69
C LEU A 139 -10.24 -26.94 12.50
N ILE A 140 -10.07 -27.47 11.28
CA ILE A 140 -10.82 -27.02 10.11
C ILE A 140 -12.34 -27.00 10.35
N PRO A 141 -12.98 -28.02 10.96
CA PRO A 141 -14.42 -28.01 11.18
C PRO A 141 -14.92 -26.89 12.12
N LEU A 142 -14.01 -26.24 12.86
CA LEU A 142 -14.32 -25.14 13.78
C LEU A 142 -14.20 -23.77 13.11
N ALA A 143 -13.64 -23.70 11.90
CA ALA A 143 -13.31 -22.45 11.25
C ALA A 143 -14.54 -21.73 10.70
N LEU A 144 -14.60 -20.41 10.92
CA LEU A 144 -15.43 -19.54 10.10
C LEU A 144 -14.86 -19.53 8.67
N ILE A 145 -13.55 -19.40 8.53
CA ILE A 145 -12.90 -19.42 7.22
C ILE A 145 -11.56 -20.14 7.29
N VAL A 146 -11.29 -20.98 6.29
CA VAL A 146 -9.96 -21.56 6.04
C VAL A 146 -9.33 -20.88 4.84
N THR A 147 -8.05 -20.51 4.93
CA THR A 147 -7.37 -19.72 3.89
C THR A 147 -6.16 -20.46 3.27
N PRO A 148 -6.32 -21.65 2.66
CA PRO A 148 -5.19 -22.39 2.10
C PRO A 148 -4.60 -21.68 0.87
N ASN A 149 -3.29 -21.78 0.66
CA ASN A 149 -2.67 -21.56 -0.66
C ASN A 149 -2.78 -22.83 -1.53
N LEU A 150 -2.33 -22.78 -2.80
CA LEU A 150 -2.46 -23.95 -3.70
C LEU A 150 -1.79 -25.23 -3.12
N PRO A 151 -0.49 -25.26 -2.76
CA PRO A 151 0.09 -26.45 -2.11
C PRO A 151 -0.66 -26.94 -0.87
N GLU A 152 -1.13 -26.02 -0.02
CA GLU A 152 -1.90 -26.39 1.18
C GLU A 152 -3.27 -26.99 0.80
N ALA A 153 -3.93 -26.44 -0.21
CA ALA A 153 -5.19 -26.97 -0.73
C ALA A 153 -4.99 -28.39 -1.28
N GLU A 154 -3.90 -28.63 -2.02
CA GLU A 154 -3.55 -29.96 -2.55
C GLU A 154 -3.35 -30.99 -1.45
N VAL A 155 -2.68 -30.62 -0.35
CA VAL A 155 -2.50 -31.51 0.80
C VAL A 155 -3.84 -31.81 1.48
N ILE A 156 -4.72 -30.81 1.63
CA ILE A 156 -6.01 -30.99 2.30
C ILE A 156 -6.98 -31.83 1.45
N THR A 157 -7.01 -31.63 0.14
CA THR A 157 -7.95 -32.33 -0.76
C THR A 157 -7.40 -33.66 -1.28
N GLY A 158 -6.08 -33.83 -1.31
CA GLY A 158 -5.42 -34.94 -2.01
C GLY A 158 -5.45 -34.80 -3.54
N GLU A 159 -5.84 -33.64 -4.07
CA GLU A 159 -5.99 -33.37 -5.50
C GLU A 159 -5.08 -32.22 -5.94
N LYS A 160 -4.57 -32.25 -7.17
CA LYS A 160 -3.77 -31.14 -7.73
C LYS A 160 -4.62 -29.89 -7.98
N VAL A 161 -4.04 -28.71 -7.75
CA VAL A 161 -4.71 -27.42 -7.92
C VAL A 161 -3.82 -26.45 -8.70
N GLU A 162 -4.01 -26.43 -10.02
CA GLU A 162 -3.19 -25.70 -11.00
C GLU A 162 -3.99 -24.67 -11.83
N SER A 163 -5.31 -24.58 -11.66
CA SER A 163 -6.21 -23.63 -12.35
C SER A 163 -7.30 -23.05 -11.45
N VAL A 164 -7.95 -21.97 -11.88
CA VAL A 164 -9.08 -21.34 -11.14
C VAL A 164 -10.24 -22.34 -10.97
N ASP A 165 -10.62 -23.07 -12.00
CA ASP A 165 -11.67 -24.10 -11.91
C ASP A 165 -11.32 -25.20 -10.89
N GLN A 166 -10.04 -25.56 -10.77
CA GLN A 166 -9.58 -26.52 -9.76
C GLN A 166 -9.57 -25.90 -8.36
N MET A 167 -9.30 -24.60 -8.23
CA MET A 167 -9.43 -23.90 -6.95
C MET A 167 -10.87 -23.88 -6.46
N GLU A 168 -11.85 -23.68 -7.35
CA GLU A 168 -13.27 -23.75 -7.01
C GLU A 168 -13.67 -25.13 -6.49
N LYS A 169 -13.25 -26.20 -7.19
CA LYS A 169 -13.47 -27.58 -6.75
C LYS A 169 -12.79 -27.86 -5.40
N ALA A 170 -11.55 -27.42 -5.23
CA ALA A 170 -10.84 -27.56 -3.97
C ALA A 170 -11.57 -26.83 -2.83
N ALA A 171 -12.05 -25.62 -3.05
CA ALA A 171 -12.82 -24.85 -2.07
C ALA A 171 -14.08 -25.61 -1.64
N GLN A 172 -14.82 -26.18 -2.59
CA GLN A 172 -16.02 -26.99 -2.33
C GLN A 172 -15.69 -28.28 -1.56
N THR A 173 -14.58 -28.96 -1.89
CA THR A 173 -14.14 -30.17 -1.18
C THR A 173 -13.74 -29.85 0.26
N ILE A 174 -12.98 -28.79 0.49
CA ILE A 174 -12.56 -28.36 1.84
C ILE A 174 -13.77 -27.92 2.66
N HIS A 175 -14.77 -27.28 2.06
CA HIS A 175 -15.99 -26.89 2.75
C HIS A 175 -16.75 -28.10 3.33
N LYS A 176 -16.73 -29.26 2.66
CA LYS A 176 -17.34 -30.50 3.17
C LYS A 176 -16.71 -31.02 4.46
N LEU A 177 -15.52 -30.54 4.83
CA LEU A 177 -14.88 -30.84 6.11
C LEU A 177 -15.52 -30.11 7.30
N GLY A 178 -16.46 -29.18 7.07
CA GLY A 178 -17.30 -28.58 8.10
C GLY A 178 -17.00 -27.11 8.43
N CYS A 179 -15.96 -26.52 7.83
CA CYS A 179 -15.74 -25.07 7.90
C CYS A 179 -16.86 -24.29 7.19
N LYS A 180 -17.09 -23.02 7.58
CA LYS A 180 -18.18 -22.22 7.00
C LYS A 180 -17.84 -21.63 5.64
N LEU A 181 -16.60 -21.17 5.45
CA LEU A 181 -16.12 -20.59 4.20
C LEU A 181 -14.71 -21.09 3.89
N VAL A 182 -14.36 -21.12 2.59
CA VAL A 182 -13.01 -21.48 2.14
C VAL A 182 -12.49 -20.46 1.14
N LEU A 183 -11.35 -19.84 1.43
CA LEU A 183 -10.64 -18.93 0.53
C LEU A 183 -9.34 -19.57 0.04
N VAL A 184 -9.35 -20.11 -1.18
CA VAL A 184 -8.16 -20.67 -1.82
C VAL A 184 -7.36 -19.53 -2.48
N LYS A 185 -6.12 -19.34 -2.03
CA LYS A 185 -5.24 -18.25 -2.48
C LYS A 185 -4.45 -18.65 -3.73
N GLY A 186 -4.65 -17.95 -4.85
CA GLY A 186 -4.06 -18.30 -6.16
C GLY A 186 -2.73 -17.63 -6.46
N GLY A 187 -2.05 -17.04 -5.46
CA GLY A 187 -0.76 -16.36 -5.65
C GLY A 187 0.37 -17.21 -6.27
N HIS A 188 0.20 -18.53 -6.38
CA HIS A 188 1.12 -19.48 -7.01
C HIS A 188 0.80 -19.79 -8.48
N LEU A 189 -0.38 -19.38 -8.99
CA LEU A 189 -0.72 -19.50 -10.42
C LEU A 189 0.22 -18.65 -11.27
N SER A 190 0.50 -19.11 -12.50
CA SER A 190 1.25 -18.32 -13.48
C SER A 190 0.42 -17.15 -14.02
N GLY A 191 1.09 -16.15 -14.60
CA GLY A 191 0.43 -14.99 -15.20
C GLY A 191 0.49 -13.72 -14.35
N ASP A 192 0.04 -12.63 -14.98
CA ASP A 192 0.06 -11.27 -14.42
C ASP A 192 -1.16 -10.95 -13.55
N THR A 193 -2.25 -11.70 -13.71
CA THR A 193 -3.46 -11.60 -12.88
C THR A 193 -3.48 -12.75 -11.89
N LEU A 194 -3.63 -12.42 -10.61
CA LEU A 194 -3.77 -13.35 -9.50
C LEU A 194 -5.22 -13.38 -9.06
N VAL A 195 -5.80 -14.58 -8.99
CA VAL A 195 -7.18 -14.80 -8.54
C VAL A 195 -7.17 -15.55 -7.22
N ASP A 196 -7.85 -15.04 -6.20
CA ASP A 196 -8.22 -15.83 -5.03
C ASP A 196 -9.69 -16.23 -5.14
N VAL A 197 -10.04 -17.45 -4.73
CA VAL A 197 -11.38 -18.02 -4.88
C VAL A 197 -11.99 -18.25 -3.51
N LEU A 198 -13.16 -17.66 -3.24
CA LEU A 198 -13.95 -17.90 -2.03
C LEU A 198 -15.17 -18.75 -2.39
N PHE A 199 -15.44 -19.77 -1.58
CA PHE A 199 -16.70 -20.48 -1.54
C PHE A 199 -17.36 -20.28 -0.16
N ASP A 200 -18.60 -19.80 -0.13
CA ASP A 200 -19.36 -19.53 1.11
C ASP A 200 -20.36 -20.63 1.48
N GLY A 201 -20.40 -21.71 0.70
CA GLY A 201 -21.35 -22.81 0.83
C GLY A 201 -22.46 -22.80 -0.22
N SER A 202 -22.68 -21.67 -0.91
CA SER A 202 -23.60 -21.56 -2.06
C SER A 202 -22.92 -20.97 -3.29
N ASP A 203 -22.25 -19.83 -3.11
CA ASP A 203 -21.75 -18.98 -4.17
C ASP A 203 -20.22 -18.97 -4.21
N ILE A 204 -19.70 -18.73 -5.42
CA ILE A 204 -18.28 -18.58 -5.69
C ILE A 204 -17.99 -17.11 -5.95
N TYR A 205 -16.94 -16.59 -5.31
CA TYR A 205 -16.46 -15.23 -5.50
C TYR A 205 -15.00 -15.23 -5.90
N HIS A 206 -14.65 -14.35 -6.83
CA HIS A 206 -13.28 -14.18 -7.30
C HIS A 206 -12.73 -12.82 -6.88
N PHE A 207 -11.50 -12.83 -6.34
CA PHE A 207 -10.79 -11.62 -5.93
C PHE A 207 -9.51 -11.47 -6.77
N GLU A 208 -9.57 -10.58 -7.75
CA GLU A 208 -8.46 -10.34 -8.66
C GLU A 208 -7.46 -9.30 -8.14
N SER A 209 -6.20 -9.49 -8.49
CA SER A 209 -5.12 -8.53 -8.24
C SER A 209 -4.00 -8.67 -9.26
N LYS A 210 -3.16 -7.65 -9.36
CA LYS A 210 -1.99 -7.70 -10.25
C LYS A 210 -0.81 -8.33 -9.53
N ARG A 211 -0.07 -9.18 -10.24
CA ARG A 211 1.23 -9.68 -9.76
C ARG A 211 2.26 -8.55 -9.73
N HIS A 212 2.73 -8.22 -8.54
CA HIS A 212 3.84 -7.25 -8.36
C HIS A 212 5.19 -7.91 -8.62
N LYS A 213 6.08 -7.21 -9.33
CA LYS A 213 7.46 -7.65 -9.58
C LYS A 213 8.33 -7.42 -8.35
N THR A 214 8.23 -8.31 -7.37
CA THR A 214 9.04 -8.29 -6.15
C THR A 214 9.37 -9.71 -5.67
N GLN A 215 10.54 -9.89 -5.08
CA GLN A 215 10.92 -11.13 -4.38
C GLN A 215 10.52 -11.09 -2.90
N ASN A 216 10.22 -9.89 -2.39
CA ASN A 216 9.93 -9.64 -0.98
C ASN A 216 8.47 -9.98 -0.67
N THR A 217 8.23 -11.26 -0.45
CA THR A 217 6.89 -11.76 -0.15
C THR A 217 6.82 -12.40 1.24
N HIS A 218 7.88 -12.37 2.05
CA HIS A 218 7.84 -12.99 3.37
C HIS A 218 6.69 -12.42 4.21
N GLY A 219 5.92 -13.32 4.84
CA GLY A 219 4.73 -12.96 5.62
C GLY A 219 3.42 -12.74 4.86
N THR A 220 3.35 -12.88 3.52
CA THR A 220 2.10 -12.60 2.78
C THR A 220 0.87 -13.30 3.35
N GLY A 221 0.96 -14.62 3.59
CA GLY A 221 -0.14 -15.41 4.12
C GLY A 221 -0.56 -14.93 5.50
N CYS A 222 0.40 -14.76 6.41
CA CYS A 222 0.15 -14.33 7.79
C CYS A 222 -0.53 -12.96 7.85
N THR A 223 0.00 -11.97 7.12
CA THR A 223 -0.58 -10.63 7.00
C THR A 223 -1.99 -10.69 6.43
N TYR A 224 -2.23 -11.50 5.39
CA TYR A 224 -3.55 -11.57 4.74
C TYR A 224 -4.61 -12.18 5.67
N SER A 225 -4.31 -13.33 6.29
CA SER A 225 -5.22 -13.98 7.23
C SER A 225 -5.44 -13.15 8.51
N ALA A 226 -4.42 -12.44 9.00
CA ALA A 226 -4.57 -11.49 10.11
C ALA A 226 -5.44 -10.29 9.75
N ALA A 227 -5.32 -9.75 8.52
CA ALA A 227 -6.18 -8.67 8.05
C ALA A 227 -7.64 -9.11 7.94
N ILE A 228 -7.91 -10.31 7.40
CA ILE A 228 -9.26 -10.90 7.36
C ILE A 228 -9.83 -11.01 8.79
N ALA A 229 -9.08 -11.60 9.72
CA ALA A 229 -9.51 -11.73 11.11
C ALA A 229 -9.82 -10.37 11.76
N THR A 230 -9.05 -9.34 11.41
CA THR A 230 -9.22 -7.99 11.94
C THR A 230 -10.50 -7.34 11.44
N PHE A 231 -10.79 -7.42 10.14
CA PHE A 231 -12.03 -6.87 9.57
C PHE A 231 -13.27 -7.65 10.02
N VAL A 232 -13.18 -8.98 10.13
CA VAL A 232 -14.26 -9.80 10.70
C VAL A 232 -14.55 -9.39 12.15
N ALA A 233 -13.53 -9.16 12.98
CA ALA A 233 -13.72 -8.69 14.35
C ALA A 233 -14.43 -7.31 14.43
N GLN A 234 -14.23 -6.47 13.41
CA GLN A 234 -14.89 -5.17 13.28
C GLN A 234 -16.37 -5.27 12.88
N GLY A 235 -16.85 -6.47 12.54
CA GLY A 235 -18.24 -6.74 12.18
C GLY A 235 -18.51 -6.63 10.68
N GLU A 236 -17.46 -6.57 9.86
CA GLU A 236 -17.58 -6.67 8.40
C GLU A 236 -18.08 -8.07 8.03
N ASN A 237 -18.93 -8.17 7.01
CA ASN A 237 -19.21 -9.48 6.42
C ASN A 237 -17.94 -10.04 5.76
N VAL A 238 -17.89 -11.35 5.56
CA VAL A 238 -16.65 -12.03 5.17
C VAL A 238 -16.17 -11.62 3.77
N VAL A 239 -17.07 -11.39 2.81
CA VAL A 239 -16.72 -10.94 1.45
C VAL A 239 -16.08 -9.55 1.48
N ASP A 240 -16.66 -8.60 2.23
CA ASP A 240 -16.09 -7.26 2.41
C ASP A 240 -14.78 -7.30 3.18
N ALA A 241 -14.68 -8.15 4.21
CA ALA A 241 -13.46 -8.35 4.98
C ALA A 241 -12.31 -8.86 4.09
N ILE A 242 -12.58 -9.83 3.21
CA ILE A 242 -11.62 -10.36 2.24
C ILE A 242 -11.26 -9.27 1.21
N THR A 243 -12.24 -8.54 0.67
CA THR A 243 -12.00 -7.44 -0.28
C THR A 243 -11.03 -6.40 0.31
N LYS A 244 -11.30 -5.96 1.55
CA LYS A 244 -10.44 -5.00 2.26
C LYS A 244 -9.07 -5.59 2.58
N ALA A 245 -9.02 -6.83 3.07
CA ALA A 245 -7.77 -7.52 3.37
C ALA A 245 -6.92 -7.74 2.11
N LYS A 246 -7.55 -8.02 0.95
CA LYS A 246 -6.90 -8.21 -0.34
C LYS A 246 -6.26 -6.93 -0.83
N LYS A 247 -6.98 -5.81 -0.75
CA LYS A 247 -6.43 -4.48 -1.04
C LYS A 247 -5.26 -4.13 -0.11
N PHE A 248 -5.38 -4.45 1.18
CA PHE A 248 -4.33 -4.21 2.17
C PHE A 248 -3.06 -4.99 1.86
N ILE A 249 -3.17 -6.30 1.62
CA ILE A 249 -2.00 -7.14 1.33
C ILE A 249 -1.37 -6.81 -0.02
N ASP A 250 -2.16 -6.47 -1.03
CA ASP A 250 -1.66 -6.04 -2.34
C ASP A 250 -0.74 -4.82 -2.21
N GLN A 251 -1.18 -3.80 -1.48
CA GLN A 251 -0.35 -2.62 -1.20
C GLN A 251 0.86 -2.95 -0.33
N ALA A 252 0.71 -3.82 0.68
CA ALA A 252 1.84 -4.24 1.52
C ALA A 252 2.92 -5.01 0.72
N ILE A 253 2.55 -5.74 -0.33
CA ILE A 253 3.49 -6.39 -1.25
C ILE A 253 4.12 -5.35 -2.19
N LEU A 254 3.31 -4.45 -2.75
CA LEU A 254 3.78 -3.39 -3.64
C LEU A 254 4.87 -2.53 -2.99
N PHE A 255 4.70 -2.21 -1.70
CA PHE A 255 5.67 -1.45 -0.91
C PHE A 255 6.57 -2.31 -0.01
N SER A 256 6.74 -3.57 -0.37
CA SER A 256 7.57 -4.53 0.37
C SER A 256 9.00 -4.03 0.62
N LEU A 257 9.64 -4.60 1.65
CA LEU A 257 10.93 -4.13 2.15
C LEU A 257 12.07 -5.04 1.66
N SER A 258 13.04 -4.46 0.95
CA SER A 258 14.29 -5.13 0.58
C SER A 258 15.27 -5.14 1.76
N ILE A 259 14.92 -5.89 2.80
CA ILE A 259 15.74 -6.07 4.02
C ILE A 259 16.20 -7.53 4.07
N GLY A 260 17.42 -7.75 4.55
CA GLY A 260 18.04 -9.07 4.61
C GLY A 260 18.68 -9.49 3.29
N LYS A 261 19.12 -10.75 3.23
CA LYS A 261 19.84 -11.33 2.07
C LYS A 261 18.97 -12.28 1.23
N GLY A 262 17.77 -12.60 1.69
CA GLY A 262 16.84 -13.51 1.03
C GLY A 262 15.52 -12.83 0.66
N LYS A 263 14.39 -13.50 0.92
CA LYS A 263 13.05 -12.95 0.65
C LYS A 263 12.67 -11.96 1.75
N GLY A 264 12.65 -10.66 1.43
CA GLY A 264 12.25 -9.61 2.37
C GLY A 264 10.74 -9.65 2.73
N PRO A 265 10.33 -8.96 3.79
CA PRO A 265 8.94 -8.96 4.26
C PRO A 265 8.03 -8.01 3.46
N THR A 266 6.72 -8.29 3.51
CA THR A 266 5.69 -7.31 3.16
C THR A 266 5.73 -6.10 4.10
N ASN A 267 5.09 -4.99 3.70
CA ASN A 267 5.11 -3.73 4.45
C ASN A 267 3.71 -3.22 4.85
N PRO A 268 3.06 -3.85 5.85
CA PRO A 268 1.78 -3.38 6.39
C PRO A 268 1.79 -1.92 6.84
N TYR A 269 2.92 -1.44 7.40
CA TYR A 269 3.04 -0.07 7.90
C TYR A 269 2.86 0.96 6.79
N ARG A 270 3.43 0.72 5.59
CA ARG A 270 3.33 1.70 4.49
C ARG A 270 1.89 1.91 4.06
N VAL A 271 1.02 0.90 4.17
CA VAL A 271 -0.40 1.03 3.81
C VAL A 271 -1.06 2.14 4.63
N VAL A 272 -0.86 2.14 5.95
CA VAL A 272 -1.44 3.15 6.87
C VAL A 272 -0.65 4.45 6.88
N ALA A 273 0.67 4.39 6.77
CA ALA A 273 1.52 5.59 6.80
C ALA A 273 1.20 6.55 5.65
N ARG A 274 0.76 6.04 4.51
CA ARG A 274 0.33 6.85 3.37
C ARG A 274 -0.85 7.76 3.73
N ASP A 275 -1.82 7.29 4.51
CA ASP A 275 -2.94 8.10 4.95
C ASP A 275 -2.49 9.26 5.85
N TRP A 276 -1.52 9.02 6.74
CA TRP A 276 -0.92 10.08 7.56
C TRP A 276 -0.07 11.06 6.75
N GLU A 277 0.64 10.57 5.74
CA GLU A 277 1.45 11.40 4.84
C GLU A 277 0.58 12.35 4.00
N ARG A 278 -0.69 12.02 3.74
CA ARG A 278 -1.63 12.91 3.03
C ARG A 278 -1.76 14.26 3.75
N TYR A 279 -1.89 14.25 5.07
CA TYR A 279 -1.93 15.48 5.87
C TYR A 279 -0.66 16.32 5.68
N LYS A 280 0.52 15.70 5.76
CA LYS A 280 1.81 16.39 5.59
C LYS A 280 1.95 17.02 4.21
N VAL A 281 1.45 16.35 3.17
CA VAL A 281 1.45 16.88 1.80
C VAL A 281 0.61 18.16 1.70
N ILE A 282 -0.62 18.15 2.23
CA ILE A 282 -1.51 19.31 2.25
C ILE A 282 -0.87 20.49 2.98
N GLU A 283 -0.34 20.26 4.19
CA GLU A 283 0.30 21.32 4.98
C GLU A 283 1.55 21.89 4.28
N SER A 284 2.34 21.04 3.63
CA SER A 284 3.53 21.48 2.88
C SER A 284 3.15 22.37 1.70
N LEU A 285 2.07 22.06 0.99
CA LEU A 285 1.55 22.88 -0.10
C LEU A 285 1.03 24.24 0.40
N LYS A 286 0.27 24.25 1.50
CA LYS A 286 -0.23 25.50 2.12
C LYS A 286 0.91 26.41 2.57
N SER A 287 1.91 25.83 3.24
CA SER A 287 3.11 26.57 3.65
C SER A 287 3.84 27.16 2.45
N ALA A 288 4.07 26.38 1.39
CA ALA A 288 4.74 26.86 0.19
C ALA A 288 3.98 27.98 -0.54
N VAL A 289 2.64 27.93 -0.59
CA VAL A 289 1.84 29.05 -1.13
C VAL A 289 1.99 30.31 -0.28
N THR A 290 2.09 30.18 1.04
CA THR A 290 2.31 31.32 1.95
C THR A 290 3.68 31.95 1.69
N ILE A 291 4.73 31.14 1.51
CA ILE A 291 6.06 31.59 1.11
C ILE A 291 5.99 32.35 -0.23
N LEU A 292 5.30 31.78 -1.22
CA LEU A 292 5.16 32.38 -2.55
C LEU A 292 4.41 33.72 -2.51
N LYS A 293 3.33 33.84 -1.72
CA LYS A 293 2.58 35.09 -1.54
C LYS A 293 3.44 36.19 -0.90
N ASN A 294 4.29 35.84 0.05
CA ASN A 294 5.14 36.78 0.77
C ASN A 294 6.41 37.20 0.00
N ALA A 295 6.70 36.58 -1.15
CA ALA A 295 7.93 36.81 -1.89
C ALA A 295 7.93 38.07 -2.78
N GLY A 296 6.79 38.75 -2.92
CA GLY A 296 6.59 39.89 -3.82
C GLY A 296 5.86 39.54 -5.13
N PRO A 297 5.91 40.40 -6.17
CA PRO A 297 5.17 40.18 -7.40
C PRO A 297 5.72 38.98 -8.19
N VAL A 298 4.91 37.93 -8.30
CA VAL A 298 5.24 36.70 -9.03
C VAL A 298 4.24 36.39 -10.15
N THR A 299 3.14 37.12 -10.26
CA THR A 299 2.06 36.77 -11.19
C THR A 299 2.37 37.07 -12.66
N HIS A 300 3.40 37.88 -12.94
CA HIS A 300 3.87 38.18 -14.30
C HIS A 300 4.46 36.95 -15.00
N ILE A 301 4.87 35.92 -14.25
CA ILE A 301 5.31 34.64 -14.81
C ILE A 301 4.19 33.59 -14.82
N PHE A 302 2.94 33.92 -14.45
CA PHE A 302 1.84 32.97 -14.55
C PHE A 302 1.34 32.87 -16.01
N PRO A 303 1.04 31.66 -16.51
CA PRO A 303 0.47 31.47 -17.85
C PRO A 303 -1.00 31.93 -17.90
N GLU A 304 -1.59 31.97 -19.10
CA GLU A 304 -3.00 32.29 -19.30
C GLU A 304 -3.91 31.27 -18.62
N VAL A 305 -3.57 29.98 -18.71
CA VAL A 305 -4.27 28.91 -17.99
C VAL A 305 -3.96 28.87 -16.49
N GLN A 306 -3.26 29.88 -15.96
CA GLN A 306 -2.86 30.02 -14.56
C GLN A 306 -1.86 28.96 -14.06
N SER A 307 -1.13 29.32 -13.01
CA SER A 307 -0.17 28.45 -12.35
C SER A 307 -0.84 27.54 -11.32
N ASN A 308 -0.29 26.36 -11.10
CA ASN A 308 -0.65 25.44 -10.04
C ASN A 308 0.62 24.83 -9.46
N LEU A 309 0.58 24.50 -8.18
CA LEU A 309 1.65 23.82 -7.45
C LEU A 309 1.10 22.47 -7.00
N ALA A 310 1.86 21.41 -7.25
CA ALA A 310 1.49 20.06 -6.86
C ALA A 310 2.57 19.37 -6.04
N TYR A 311 2.15 18.43 -5.21
CA TYR A 311 3.02 17.60 -4.40
C TYR A 311 2.42 16.21 -4.19
N SER A 312 3.26 15.18 -4.31
CA SER A 312 2.82 13.79 -4.18
C SER A 312 3.19 13.15 -2.85
N LEU A 313 2.50 12.07 -2.52
CA LEU A 313 2.98 11.07 -1.56
C LEU A 313 4.33 10.49 -2.03
N PRO A 314 5.17 9.95 -1.12
CA PRO A 314 6.30 9.11 -1.50
C PRO A 314 5.82 7.91 -2.34
N MET A 315 6.54 7.59 -3.42
CA MET A 315 6.18 6.51 -4.35
C MET A 315 4.70 6.61 -4.80
N PRO A 316 4.32 7.69 -5.51
CA PRO A 316 2.96 7.85 -6.00
C PRO A 316 2.65 6.81 -7.10
N LEU A 317 1.47 6.22 -7.02
CA LEU A 317 1.00 5.17 -7.92
C LEU A 317 0.11 5.72 -9.02
N ASN A 318 -0.72 6.71 -8.67
CA ASN A 318 -1.73 7.28 -9.56
C ASN A 318 -1.97 8.77 -9.24
N HIS A 319 -2.96 9.36 -9.91
CA HIS A 319 -3.31 10.78 -9.72
C HIS A 319 -3.83 11.08 -8.31
N ASP A 320 -4.48 10.13 -7.64
CA ASP A 320 -5.03 10.30 -6.28
C ASP A 320 -3.95 10.38 -5.19
N ASP A 321 -2.69 10.09 -5.56
CA ASP A 321 -1.52 10.25 -4.71
C ASP A 321 -0.84 11.62 -4.88
N VAL A 322 -1.38 12.49 -5.74
CA VAL A 322 -0.86 13.83 -6.00
C VAL A 322 -1.89 14.87 -5.59
N ALA A 323 -1.51 15.78 -4.71
CA ALA A 323 -2.31 16.93 -4.34
C ALA A 323 -1.91 18.17 -5.13
N ALA A 324 -2.89 18.98 -5.49
CA ALA A 324 -2.72 20.28 -6.15
C ALA A 324 -3.87 21.21 -5.75
N PHE A 325 -3.86 22.47 -6.18
CA PHE A 325 -4.93 23.42 -5.85
C PHE A 325 -6.07 23.34 -6.88
N PRO A 326 -7.30 22.96 -6.49
CA PRO A 326 -8.47 23.05 -7.37
C PRO A 326 -8.69 24.50 -7.80
N GLY A 327 -8.96 24.72 -9.09
CA GLY A 327 -9.14 26.06 -9.64
C GLY A 327 -7.84 26.85 -9.84
N ARG A 328 -6.66 26.29 -9.54
CA ARG A 328 -5.33 26.88 -9.76
C ARG A 328 -5.13 28.20 -8.99
N PHE A 329 -4.02 28.89 -9.26
CA PHE A 329 -3.69 30.19 -8.68
C PHE A 329 -4.31 31.31 -9.53
N VAL A 330 -5.36 31.94 -9.00
CA VAL A 330 -6.11 32.98 -9.71
C VAL A 330 -5.41 34.32 -9.55
N ARG A 331 -5.07 34.95 -10.68
CA ARG A 331 -4.40 36.27 -10.70
C ARG A 331 -5.37 37.38 -10.25
N LEU A 332 -4.91 38.22 -9.32
CA LEU A 332 -5.54 39.44 -8.84
C LEU A 332 -4.56 40.61 -8.99
N GLY A 333 -4.43 41.14 -10.20
CA GLY A 333 -3.42 42.15 -10.53
C GLY A 333 -1.98 41.60 -10.33
N LYS A 334 -1.21 42.25 -9.44
CA LYS A 334 0.15 41.82 -9.08
C LYS A 334 0.20 40.71 -8.03
N GLU A 335 -0.95 40.38 -7.44
CA GLU A 335 -1.11 39.32 -6.44
C GLU A 335 -1.88 38.13 -7.02
N PHE A 336 -1.97 37.04 -6.27
CA PHE A 336 -2.81 35.90 -6.61
C PHE A 336 -3.51 35.33 -5.38
N THR A 337 -4.64 34.66 -5.62
CA THR A 337 -5.36 33.92 -4.59
C THR A 337 -5.51 32.44 -4.96
N VAL A 338 -5.80 31.63 -3.95
CA VAL A 338 -6.19 30.22 -4.09
C VAL A 338 -7.65 30.12 -3.68
N VAL A 339 -8.49 29.54 -4.54
CA VAL A 339 -9.95 29.49 -4.31
C VAL A 339 -10.31 28.42 -3.29
N LYS A 340 -9.57 27.30 -3.30
CA LYS A 340 -9.74 26.19 -2.37
C LYS A 340 -8.38 25.73 -1.85
N ASP A 341 -8.43 25.04 -0.72
CA ASP A 341 -7.31 24.29 -0.18
C ASP A 341 -6.84 23.21 -1.18
N PRO A 342 -5.57 22.76 -1.09
CA PRO A 342 -5.09 21.72 -1.98
C PRO A 342 -5.81 20.40 -1.69
N GLU A 343 -6.10 19.66 -2.75
CA GLU A 343 -6.82 18.39 -2.71
C GLU A 343 -6.07 17.36 -3.56
N PHE A 344 -6.11 16.10 -3.13
CA PHE A 344 -5.59 14.97 -3.90
C PHE A 344 -6.46 14.71 -5.14
N GLY A 345 -5.83 14.39 -6.27
CA GLY A 345 -6.52 14.20 -7.55
C GLY A 345 -6.94 15.49 -8.23
N ALA A 346 -6.61 16.67 -7.69
CA ALA A 346 -7.07 17.96 -8.21
C ALA A 346 -6.45 18.38 -9.57
N SER A 347 -5.37 17.72 -10.03
CA SER A 347 -4.73 18.05 -11.31
C SER A 347 -4.05 16.87 -11.98
N SER A 348 -4.66 16.35 -13.05
CA SER A 348 -4.08 15.29 -13.89
C SER A 348 -2.79 15.74 -14.60
N HIS A 349 -2.70 17.00 -15.04
CA HIS A 349 -1.51 17.53 -15.70
C HIS A 349 -0.30 17.52 -14.75
N MET A 350 -0.43 18.08 -13.55
CA MET A 350 0.68 18.09 -12.59
C MET A 350 1.01 16.68 -12.11
N ALA A 351 -0.01 15.83 -11.91
CA ALA A 351 0.18 14.44 -11.54
C ALA A 351 0.98 13.66 -12.59
N ASN A 352 0.69 13.85 -13.88
CA ASN A 352 1.44 13.19 -14.97
C ASN A 352 2.93 13.59 -14.97
N VAL A 353 3.25 14.85 -14.66
CA VAL A 353 4.66 15.30 -14.56
C VAL A 353 5.35 14.62 -13.38
N ILE A 354 4.72 14.61 -12.20
CA ILE A 354 5.29 13.99 -11.00
C ILE A 354 5.44 12.48 -11.19
N LEU A 355 4.37 11.78 -11.59
CA LEU A 355 4.37 10.33 -11.81
C LEU A 355 5.42 9.90 -12.84
N THR A 356 5.62 10.71 -13.88
CA THR A 356 6.67 10.45 -14.87
C THR A 356 8.04 10.71 -14.27
N GLY A 357 8.24 11.87 -13.64
CA GLY A 357 9.51 12.25 -13.01
C GLY A 357 9.98 11.24 -11.98
N THR A 358 9.08 10.72 -11.13
CA THR A 358 9.39 9.73 -10.09
C THR A 358 9.92 8.41 -10.63
N LYS A 359 9.63 8.06 -11.89
CA LYS A 359 10.18 6.84 -12.53
C LYS A 359 11.68 6.95 -12.80
N PHE A 360 12.18 8.18 -12.98
CA PHE A 360 13.60 8.46 -13.22
C PHE A 360 14.32 8.92 -11.96
N LYS A 361 13.63 9.66 -11.08
CA LYS A 361 14.16 10.20 -9.83
C LYS A 361 13.13 10.10 -8.71
N PRO A 362 13.14 9.02 -7.90
CA PRO A 362 12.11 8.75 -6.89
C PRO A 362 11.85 9.87 -5.86
N GLU A 363 12.85 10.73 -5.61
CA GLU A 363 12.77 11.88 -4.71
C GLU A 363 12.08 13.11 -5.32
N MET A 364 11.94 13.19 -6.65
CA MET A 364 11.20 14.25 -7.33
C MET A 364 9.71 14.07 -7.02
N ARG A 365 9.11 15.05 -6.34
CA ARG A 365 7.73 14.90 -5.83
C ARG A 365 6.88 16.15 -5.99
N SER A 366 7.45 17.28 -6.39
CA SER A 366 6.75 18.54 -6.54
C SER A 366 7.01 19.17 -7.91
N VAL A 367 5.99 19.86 -8.40
CA VAL A 367 6.06 20.62 -9.66
C VAL A 367 5.20 21.88 -9.57
N MET A 368 5.66 22.96 -10.18
CA MET A 368 4.84 24.14 -10.47
C MET A 368 4.97 24.53 -11.95
N ASN A 369 3.84 24.87 -12.58
CA ASN A 369 3.87 25.40 -13.94
C ASN A 369 3.92 26.92 -13.96
N ILE A 370 4.73 27.47 -14.86
CA ILE A 370 4.87 28.91 -15.12
C ILE A 370 4.86 29.17 -16.63
N ARG A 371 4.58 30.40 -17.02
CA ARG A 371 4.52 30.84 -18.42
C ARG A 371 5.84 30.61 -19.13
N TYR A 372 5.78 30.04 -20.32
CA TYR A 372 6.94 30.00 -21.20
C TYR A 372 7.15 31.34 -21.91
N ASN A 373 8.41 31.79 -21.93
CA ASN A 373 8.96 32.63 -22.98
C ASN A 373 10.48 32.40 -23.03
N GLU A 374 11.11 32.68 -24.16
CA GLU A 374 12.56 32.45 -24.36
C GLU A 374 13.41 33.19 -23.32
N TYR A 375 12.99 34.39 -22.93
CA TYR A 375 13.69 35.19 -21.94
C TYR A 375 13.71 34.53 -20.55
N THR A 376 12.60 33.94 -20.12
CA THR A 376 12.48 33.23 -18.84
C THR A 376 13.37 31.99 -18.84
N VAL A 377 13.41 31.26 -19.96
CA VAL A 377 14.31 30.11 -20.11
C VAL A 377 15.78 30.55 -20.02
N ARG A 378 16.16 31.66 -20.66
CA ARG A 378 17.50 32.22 -20.55
C ARG A 378 17.86 32.57 -19.11
N LYS A 379 16.93 33.22 -18.38
CA LYS A 379 17.13 33.51 -16.95
C LYS A 379 17.27 32.26 -16.09
N CYS A 380 16.55 31.18 -16.39
CA CYS A 380 16.75 29.91 -15.70
C CYS A 380 18.19 29.38 -15.88
N LEU A 381 18.74 29.45 -17.09
CA LEU A 381 20.12 29.05 -17.37
C LEU A 381 21.15 29.95 -16.67
N GLU A 382 20.94 31.27 -16.66
CA GLU A 382 21.80 32.24 -15.95
C GLU A 382 21.81 32.03 -14.43
N LEU A 383 20.68 31.57 -13.86
CA LEU A 383 20.56 31.18 -12.45
C LEU A 383 21.20 29.82 -12.14
N GLY A 384 21.74 29.13 -13.15
CA GLY A 384 22.42 27.84 -13.01
C GLY A 384 21.48 26.63 -12.92
N PHE A 385 20.20 26.77 -13.28
CA PHE A 385 19.27 25.64 -13.32
C PHE A 385 19.54 24.74 -14.52
N THR A 386 19.45 23.42 -14.32
CA THR A 386 19.44 22.48 -15.44
C THR A 386 18.10 22.57 -16.16
N VAL A 387 18.12 22.88 -17.46
CA VAL A 387 16.93 23.02 -18.29
C VAL A 387 16.90 21.93 -19.35
N ALA A 388 15.75 21.27 -19.49
CA ALA A 388 15.47 20.34 -20.58
C ALA A 388 14.23 20.80 -21.38
N LYS A 389 14.18 20.42 -22.66
CA LYS A 389 13.07 20.72 -23.56
C LYS A 389 12.51 19.44 -24.18
N PHE A 390 11.24 19.48 -24.55
CA PHE A 390 10.68 18.53 -25.50
C PHE A 390 9.81 19.27 -26.52
N ASP A 391 9.72 18.74 -27.74
CA ASP A 391 8.80 19.23 -28.76
C ASP A 391 7.62 18.26 -28.88
N ARG A 392 6.40 18.78 -28.93
CA ARG A 392 5.18 17.98 -29.11
C ARG A 392 5.05 17.45 -30.54
N LYS A 393 5.77 18.04 -31.49
CA LYS A 393 5.83 17.57 -32.87
C LYS A 393 6.52 16.22 -33.01
N ASP A 394 7.48 15.94 -32.12
CA ASP A 394 8.24 14.70 -32.11
C ASP A 394 7.47 13.54 -31.42
N GLU A 395 6.25 13.81 -30.93
CA GLU A 395 5.41 12.81 -30.26
C GLU A 395 4.90 11.76 -31.26
N PRO A 396 5.15 10.46 -31.01
CA PRO A 396 4.65 9.39 -31.86
C PRO A 396 3.12 9.38 -31.95
N GLU A 397 2.58 9.08 -33.13
CA GLU A 397 1.14 9.06 -33.40
C GLU A 397 0.37 8.11 -32.47
N SER A 398 0.95 6.95 -32.17
CA SER A 398 0.41 5.96 -31.22
C SER A 398 0.31 6.44 -29.75
N ILE A 399 1.01 7.52 -29.39
CA ILE A 399 0.92 8.18 -28.09
C ILE A 399 -0.10 9.32 -28.14
N LYS A 400 -0.20 10.05 -29.27
CA LYS A 400 -1.21 11.10 -29.48
C LYS A 400 -2.64 10.57 -29.39
N GLU A 401 -2.86 9.34 -29.86
CA GLU A 401 -4.17 8.67 -29.78
C GLU A 401 -4.56 8.26 -28.35
N LYS A 402 -3.61 8.18 -27.41
CA LYS A 402 -3.86 7.85 -26.01
C LYS A 402 -4.07 9.12 -25.19
N GLU A 403 -5.32 9.40 -24.85
CA GLU A 403 -5.69 10.56 -24.04
C GLU A 403 -4.84 10.68 -22.76
N GLY A 404 -4.32 11.88 -22.50
CA GLY A 404 -3.48 12.17 -21.32
C GLY A 404 -2.02 11.70 -21.40
N SER A 405 -1.58 11.05 -22.49
CA SER A 405 -0.24 10.43 -22.58
C SER A 405 0.87 11.37 -23.06
N THR A 406 0.52 12.42 -23.82
CA THR A 406 1.48 13.38 -24.39
C THR A 406 2.42 13.98 -23.37
N LEU A 407 1.90 14.39 -22.21
CA LEU A 407 2.72 15.05 -21.22
C LEU A 407 3.70 14.08 -20.56
N SER A 408 3.25 12.86 -20.29
CA SER A 408 4.07 11.81 -19.70
C SER A 408 5.19 11.40 -20.66
N TRP A 409 4.93 11.33 -21.96
CA TRP A 409 5.96 11.11 -22.98
C TRP A 409 6.94 12.28 -23.03
N GLY A 410 6.46 13.52 -23.18
CA GLY A 410 7.32 14.69 -23.33
C GLY A 410 8.25 14.92 -22.13
N VAL A 411 7.73 14.75 -20.91
CA VAL A 411 8.53 14.82 -19.68
C VAL A 411 9.59 13.71 -19.66
N ALA A 412 9.22 12.47 -20.00
CA ALA A 412 10.18 11.37 -20.06
C ALA A 412 11.30 11.63 -21.08
N GLU A 413 10.94 12.18 -22.25
CA GLU A 413 11.87 12.45 -23.33
C GLU A 413 12.84 13.58 -23.00
N ALA A 414 12.33 14.65 -22.38
CA ALA A 414 13.15 15.74 -21.86
C ALA A 414 14.15 15.25 -20.80
N ILE A 415 13.74 14.33 -19.91
CA ILE A 415 14.63 13.78 -18.88
C ILE A 415 15.70 12.88 -19.51
N LYS A 416 15.34 11.99 -20.44
CA LYS A 416 16.29 11.06 -21.09
C LYS A 416 17.38 11.77 -21.89
N HIS A 417 17.04 12.88 -22.54
CA HIS A 417 17.97 13.68 -23.31
C HIS A 417 18.78 14.68 -22.48
N SER A 418 18.57 14.71 -21.17
CA SER A 418 19.34 15.55 -20.26
C SER A 418 20.45 14.76 -19.58
N ASN A 419 21.65 15.34 -19.51
CA ASN A 419 22.81 14.71 -18.84
C ASN A 419 22.61 14.58 -17.32
N THR A 420 21.79 15.45 -16.74
CA THR A 420 21.44 15.44 -15.31
C THR A 420 19.93 15.62 -15.17
N PHE A 421 19.36 15.18 -14.06
CA PHE A 421 17.91 15.35 -13.87
C PHE A 421 17.56 16.84 -13.84
N PRO A 422 16.67 17.33 -14.72
CA PRO A 422 16.44 18.76 -14.90
C PRO A 422 15.71 19.40 -13.71
N ASP A 423 16.07 20.65 -13.41
CA ASP A 423 15.28 21.51 -12.54
C ASP A 423 14.06 22.07 -13.26
N ILE A 424 14.17 22.26 -14.58
CA ILE A 424 13.18 22.91 -15.43
C ILE A 424 12.94 22.07 -16.67
N ILE A 425 11.67 21.79 -16.97
CA ILE A 425 11.25 21.20 -18.26
C ILE A 425 10.30 22.16 -18.95
N TYR A 426 10.53 22.46 -20.24
CA TYR A 426 9.61 23.31 -21.00
C TYR A 426 9.21 22.74 -22.36
N ASP A 427 8.08 23.20 -22.86
CA ASP A 427 7.60 22.97 -24.23
C ASP A 427 7.11 24.27 -24.88
N ILE A 428 7.27 24.37 -26.19
CA ILE A 428 6.89 25.55 -26.99
C ILE A 428 5.42 25.55 -27.43
N GLY A 429 4.60 24.66 -26.88
CA GLY A 429 3.19 24.51 -27.23
C GLY A 429 2.96 23.93 -28.64
N GLU A 430 1.69 23.83 -29.00
CA GLU A 430 1.21 23.53 -30.36
C GLU A 430 -0.20 24.13 -30.51
N VAL A 431 -0.84 23.98 -31.67
CA VAL A 431 -2.19 24.51 -31.89
C VAL A 431 -3.14 23.98 -30.79
N GLY A 432 -3.73 24.89 -30.02
CA GLY A 432 -4.63 24.56 -28.90
C GLY A 432 -3.94 24.20 -27.57
N LYS A 433 -2.60 24.21 -27.49
CA LYS A 433 -1.86 23.95 -26.23
C LYS A 433 -0.89 25.10 -25.93
N GLU A 434 -1.13 25.80 -24.82
CA GLU A 434 -0.28 26.90 -24.36
C GLU A 434 1.15 26.42 -24.07
N PRO A 435 2.19 27.13 -24.56
CA PRO A 435 3.58 26.90 -24.19
C PRO A 435 3.80 26.99 -22.67
N MET A 436 4.62 26.12 -22.10
CA MET A 436 4.68 25.97 -20.64
C MET A 436 6.08 25.62 -20.13
N ILE A 437 6.47 26.23 -19.01
CA ILE A 437 7.63 25.82 -18.20
C ILE A 437 7.11 25.08 -16.95
N ARG A 438 7.81 24.01 -16.57
CA ARG A 438 7.53 23.20 -15.37
C ARG A 438 8.77 23.20 -14.50
N VAL A 439 8.64 23.78 -13.31
CA VAL A 439 9.70 23.84 -12.30
C VAL A 439 9.57 22.63 -11.39
N LEU A 440 10.59 21.78 -11.36
CA LEU A 440 10.60 20.50 -10.66
C LEU A 440 11.35 20.62 -9.32
N GLY A 441 10.95 19.80 -8.35
CA GLY A 441 11.62 19.75 -7.06
C GLY A 441 11.21 18.58 -6.18
N THR A 442 11.90 18.45 -5.05
CA THR A 442 11.68 17.39 -4.06
C THR A 442 10.61 17.76 -3.03
N THR A 443 10.42 19.05 -2.79
CA THR A 443 9.40 19.61 -1.87
C THR A 443 8.72 20.83 -2.50
N PRO A 444 7.51 21.20 -2.04
CA PRO A 444 6.82 22.41 -2.47
C PRO A 444 7.64 23.68 -2.23
N GLU A 445 8.33 23.75 -1.09
CA GLU A 445 9.23 24.85 -0.75
C GLU A 445 10.42 24.95 -1.72
N ASN A 446 11.05 23.82 -2.06
CA ASN A 446 12.12 23.79 -3.05
C ASN A 446 11.67 24.34 -4.40
N VAL A 447 10.48 23.94 -4.86
CA VAL A 447 9.90 24.44 -6.12
C VAL A 447 9.59 25.93 -6.04
N VAL A 448 8.90 26.37 -4.99
CA VAL A 448 8.54 27.79 -4.81
C VAL A 448 9.77 28.67 -4.72
N ASN A 449 10.83 28.25 -4.02
CA ASN A 449 12.07 29.01 -3.95
C ASN A 449 12.74 29.19 -5.32
N LYS A 450 12.74 28.16 -6.18
CA LYS A 450 13.20 28.29 -7.58
C LYS A 450 12.32 29.27 -8.36
N VAL A 451 11.00 29.16 -8.23
CA VAL A 451 10.03 30.06 -8.89
C VAL A 451 10.25 31.52 -8.47
N ILE A 452 10.51 31.78 -7.18
CA ILE A 452 10.81 33.12 -6.67
C ILE A 452 12.09 33.69 -7.29
N GLN A 453 13.15 32.88 -7.41
CA GLN A 453 14.39 33.32 -8.07
C GLN A 453 14.15 33.69 -9.54
N ILE A 454 13.39 32.86 -10.26
CA ILE A 454 13.01 33.11 -11.65
C ILE A 454 12.16 34.38 -11.77
N ALA A 455 11.17 34.55 -10.89
CA ALA A 455 10.30 35.73 -10.87
C ALA A 455 11.11 37.01 -10.66
N LYS A 456 12.04 37.03 -9.71
CA LYS A 456 12.91 38.19 -9.43
C LYS A 456 13.83 38.51 -10.60
N ALA A 457 14.48 37.50 -11.19
CA ALA A 457 15.38 37.67 -12.33
C ALA A 457 14.67 38.16 -13.60
N THR A 458 13.38 37.86 -13.75
CA THR A 458 12.57 38.28 -14.90
C THR A 458 11.86 39.62 -14.69
N LEU A 459 11.69 40.06 -13.44
CA LEU A 459 11.05 41.34 -13.11
C LEU A 459 11.98 42.54 -13.36
N GLN A 460 13.28 42.39 -13.11
CA GLN A 460 14.31 43.44 -13.25
C GLN A 460 14.48 44.00 -14.68
N SER A 461 13.72 43.50 -15.65
CA SER A 461 13.79 43.85 -17.07
C SER A 461 12.45 44.30 -17.67
N LEU A 462 11.38 44.45 -16.87
CA LEU A 462 10.12 45.00 -17.36
C LEU A 462 10.21 46.53 -17.47
N PRO A 463 9.89 47.14 -18.62
CA PRO A 463 9.88 48.60 -18.76
C PRO A 463 8.91 49.22 -17.74
N GLY A 464 9.39 50.14 -16.89
CA GLY A 464 8.56 50.90 -15.94
C GLY A 464 8.61 50.46 -14.47
N SER A 465 9.69 49.83 -14.00
CA SER A 465 9.90 49.49 -12.58
C SER A 465 11.05 50.28 -11.93
N SER A 466 11.01 51.60 -12.09
CA SER A 466 11.79 52.59 -11.34
C SER A 466 10.87 53.69 -10.86
#